data_AF-A0A653KRQ3-F1
#
_entry.id   AF-A0A653KRQ3-F1
#
_cell.length_a   1.000
_cell.length_b   1.000
_cell.length_c   1.000
_cell.angle_alpha   90.00
_cell.angle_beta   90.00
_cell.angle_gamma   90.00
#
_symmetry.space_group_name_H-M   'P 1'
#
loop_
_entity.id
_entity.type
_entity.pdbx_description
1 polymer ?
#
loop_
_entity_poly.entity_id
_entity_poly.type
_entity_poly.pdbx_seq_one_letter_code
_entity_poly.pdbx_strand_id
1 'polypeptide(L)'
;MMNKYKIRIFERLLHKTCPTNIPRSGEKGKKVNCYSISLYAGNIPLLLVEKINENGFFGFYFESNRFNPEACIPFSLMYGVSIRIEHYYGLYSHVYNGLFDYLWHEWTGLYKAQTFFASAKLHIPKYLFNQVALQLPSRMKILEKIIDRQSVYPQKPFDHLDIMSHVYGLRWYSHPQRKETSQKMHLYLDSFVASGELKACRGNYQITGKAIATLEQYQIEVARAKSDSRSQKSIVILTIILVVFTAFQANLIETSYKLNIDRVIEWLLK
;
A
#
# COMPACT_ATOMS: atom_id res chain seq x y z
N MET A 1 -8.20 50.28 0.10
CA MET A 1 -7.60 50.25 1.45
C MET A 1 -7.84 48.88 2.07
N MET A 2 -6.83 48.22 2.65
CA MET A 2 -7.00 46.89 3.26
C MET A 2 -7.59 47.02 4.67
N ASN A 3 -8.52 46.14 5.02
CA ASN A 3 -9.23 46.23 6.30
C ASN A 3 -8.29 45.88 7.48
N LYS A 4 -8.36 46.65 8.58
CA LYS A 4 -7.52 46.52 9.79
C LYS A 4 -7.51 45.10 10.37
N TYR A 5 -8.60 44.35 10.27
CA TYR A 5 -8.63 42.96 10.75
C TYR A 5 -7.71 42.04 9.95
N LYS A 6 -7.58 42.24 8.63
CA LYS A 6 -6.73 41.43 7.76
C LYS A 6 -5.27 41.63 8.09
N ILE A 7 -4.88 42.88 8.32
CA ILE A 7 -3.52 43.27 8.70
C ILE A 7 -3.11 42.54 9.98
N ARG A 8 -3.95 42.56 11.02
CA ARG A 8 -3.70 41.84 12.28
C ARG A 8 -3.53 40.32 12.11
N ILE A 9 -4.25 39.70 11.18
CA ILE A 9 -4.11 38.26 10.91
C ILE A 9 -2.76 37.98 10.24
N PHE A 10 -2.37 38.81 9.26
CA PHE A 10 -1.06 38.69 8.62
C PHE A 10 0.09 38.92 9.61
N GLU A 11 0.00 39.91 10.49
CA GLU A 11 0.98 40.12 11.58
C GLU A 11 1.12 38.88 12.46
N ARG A 12 0.00 38.26 12.85
CA ARG A 12 0.01 37.03 13.65
C ARG A 12 0.69 35.86 12.93
N LEU A 13 0.52 35.74 11.62
CA LEU A 13 1.18 34.71 10.80
C LEU A 13 2.69 34.96 10.72
N LEU A 14 3.08 36.23 10.51
CA LEU A 14 4.47 36.67 10.49
C LEU A 14 5.18 36.49 11.84
N HIS A 15 4.46 36.41 12.97
CA HIS A 15 5.10 36.05 14.25
C HIS A 15 5.57 34.59 14.34
N LYS A 16 5.05 33.70 13.47
CA LYS A 16 5.51 32.31 13.34
C LYS A 16 6.35 32.13 12.08
N THR A 17 7.40 32.92 11.95
CA THR A 17 8.30 32.90 10.79
C THR A 17 8.97 31.55 10.60
N CYS A 18 9.11 31.15 9.34
CA CYS A 18 9.94 30.01 8.98
C CYS A 18 11.44 30.34 9.10
N PRO A 19 12.28 29.36 9.49
CA PRO A 19 13.72 29.51 9.44
C PRO A 19 14.20 29.64 7.99
N THR A 20 15.38 30.24 7.79
CA THR A 20 16.01 30.41 6.47
C THR A 20 16.14 29.10 5.69
N ASN A 21 16.34 27.99 6.39
CA ASN A 21 16.30 26.65 5.82
C ASN A 21 15.28 25.80 6.58
N ILE A 22 14.22 25.39 5.89
CA ILE A 22 13.12 24.62 6.48
C ILE A 22 13.48 23.13 6.42
N PRO A 23 13.76 22.46 7.56
CA PRO A 23 14.09 21.05 7.54
C PRO A 23 12.87 20.24 7.07
N ARG A 24 13.06 19.39 6.05
CA ARG A 24 11.99 18.54 5.48
C ARG A 24 12.13 17.05 5.79
N SER A 25 13.06 16.68 6.67
CA SER A 25 13.32 15.30 7.06
C SER A 25 13.73 15.17 8.54
N GLY A 26 13.60 13.95 9.07
CA GLY A 26 13.99 13.61 10.44
C GLY A 26 13.17 14.28 11.53
N GLU A 27 13.66 14.21 12.77
CA GLU A 27 12.98 14.79 13.95
C GLU A 27 12.87 16.31 13.89
N LYS A 28 13.84 16.98 13.25
CA LYS A 28 13.79 18.44 13.03
C LYS A 28 12.64 18.81 12.10
N GLY A 29 12.43 18.06 11.01
CA GLY A 29 11.32 18.28 10.08
C GLY A 29 9.95 18.03 10.70
N LYS A 30 9.81 17.00 11.55
CA LYS A 30 8.54 16.71 12.25
C LYS A 30 8.08 17.84 13.18
N LYS A 31 9.00 18.63 13.72
CA LYS A 31 8.72 19.75 14.65
C LYS A 31 8.41 21.06 13.94
N VAL A 32 8.51 21.13 12.61
CA VAL A 32 8.25 22.35 11.85
C VAL A 32 6.77 22.75 11.97
N ASN A 33 6.52 23.98 12.38
CA ASN A 33 5.20 24.60 12.38
C ASN A 33 5.38 26.11 12.16
N CYS A 34 5.44 26.52 10.90
CA CYS A 34 5.71 27.91 10.53
C CYS A 34 4.93 28.32 9.28
N TYR A 35 4.75 29.62 9.10
CA TYR A 35 4.04 30.19 7.96
C TYR A 35 4.98 31.05 7.12
N SER A 36 4.76 31.02 5.82
CA SER A 36 5.39 31.90 4.83
C SER A 36 4.29 32.57 4.02
N ILE A 37 4.46 33.86 3.70
CA ILE A 37 3.51 34.62 2.90
C ILE A 37 4.22 35.16 1.69
N SER A 38 3.69 34.89 0.50
CA SER A 38 4.27 35.32 -0.76
C SER A 38 3.22 35.97 -1.65
N LEU A 39 3.62 37.03 -2.34
CA LEU A 39 2.80 37.73 -3.32
C LEU A 39 3.17 37.26 -4.72
N TYR A 40 2.16 37.09 -5.58
CA TYR A 40 2.32 36.59 -6.94
C TYR A 40 1.59 37.49 -7.94
N ALA A 41 2.18 37.70 -9.11
CA ALA A 41 1.46 38.17 -10.30
C ALA A 41 1.22 36.96 -11.21
N GLY A 42 -0.01 36.44 -11.20
CA GLY A 42 -0.31 35.15 -11.84
C GLY A 42 0.50 34.01 -11.21
N ASN A 43 1.48 33.48 -11.95
CA ASN A 43 2.38 32.40 -11.49
C ASN A 43 3.80 32.86 -11.13
N ILE A 44 4.09 34.16 -11.24
CA ILE A 44 5.42 34.70 -10.98
C ILE A 44 5.47 35.21 -9.53
N PRO A 45 6.40 34.70 -8.67
CA PRO A 45 6.57 35.23 -7.33
C PRO A 45 7.13 36.65 -7.43
N LEU A 46 6.55 37.57 -6.67
CA LEU A 46 6.94 38.98 -6.62
C LEU A 46 7.67 39.32 -5.33
N LEU A 47 7.08 38.95 -4.18
CA LEU A 47 7.56 39.38 -2.88
C LEU A 47 7.37 38.27 -1.85
N LEU A 48 8.42 37.93 -1.13
CA LEU A 48 8.34 37.16 0.11
C LEU A 48 8.16 38.14 1.27
N VAL A 49 7.02 38.07 1.94
CA VAL A 49 6.63 39.05 2.97
C VAL A 49 7.32 38.71 4.30
N GLU A 50 8.04 39.67 4.86
CA GLU A 50 8.60 39.61 6.21
C GLU A 50 7.84 40.47 7.21
N LYS A 51 7.32 41.62 6.75
CA LYS A 51 6.63 42.61 7.59
C LYS A 51 5.44 43.20 6.85
N ILE A 52 4.47 43.70 7.61
CA ILE A 52 3.30 44.40 7.09
C ILE A 52 3.08 45.68 7.90
N ASN A 53 2.80 46.78 7.23
CA ASN A 53 2.41 48.05 7.87
C ASN A 53 1.04 48.49 7.35
N GLU A 54 0.54 49.61 7.83
CA GLU A 54 -0.73 50.20 7.37
C GLU A 54 -0.74 50.58 5.88
N ASN A 55 0.44 50.71 5.26
CA ASN A 55 0.60 51.19 3.89
C ASN A 55 0.89 50.07 2.87
N GLY A 56 1.39 48.90 3.28
CA GLY A 56 1.86 47.87 2.33
C GLY A 56 2.54 46.65 2.97
N PHE A 57 2.93 45.72 2.10
CA PHE A 57 3.75 44.55 2.44
C PHE A 57 5.23 44.84 2.20
N PHE A 58 6.09 44.41 3.13
CA PHE A 58 7.54 44.57 3.07
C PHE A 58 8.22 43.21 3.10
N GLY A 59 9.29 43.08 2.33
CA GLY A 59 10.16 41.90 2.39
C GLY A 59 11.03 41.77 1.15
N PHE A 60 11.40 40.55 0.81
CA PHE A 60 12.35 40.31 -0.28
C PHE A 60 11.67 40.27 -1.63
N TYR A 61 12.14 41.10 -2.56
CA TYR A 61 11.66 41.12 -3.93
C TYR A 61 12.35 40.02 -4.74
N PHE A 62 11.57 39.33 -5.57
CA PHE A 62 12.08 38.29 -6.45
C PHE A 62 12.55 38.91 -7.76
N GLU A 63 13.87 38.94 -7.97
CA GLU A 63 14.51 39.48 -9.15
C GLU A 63 15.60 38.52 -9.65
N SER A 64 15.61 38.22 -10.95
CA SER A 64 16.65 37.41 -11.60
C SER A 64 17.01 36.11 -10.85
N ASN A 65 15.99 35.38 -10.41
CA ASN A 65 16.11 34.09 -9.70
C ASN A 65 16.75 34.18 -8.30
N ARG A 66 16.78 35.37 -7.69
CA ARG A 66 17.24 35.59 -6.31
C ARG A 66 16.31 36.57 -5.58
N PHE A 67 16.32 36.49 -4.26
CA PHE A 67 15.62 37.42 -3.38
C PHE A 67 16.58 38.55 -3.00
N ASN A 68 16.35 39.75 -3.55
CA ASN A 68 17.11 40.97 -3.26
C ASN A 68 16.48 41.75 -2.08
N PRO A 69 17.25 42.56 -1.33
CA PRO A 69 16.77 43.17 -0.08
C PRO A 69 15.67 44.22 -0.29
N GLU A 70 14.71 44.13 0.64
CA GLU A 70 13.66 45.09 1.03
C GLU A 70 12.98 45.91 -0.08
N ALA A 71 11.89 45.36 -0.63
CA ALA A 71 10.90 46.12 -1.38
C ALA A 71 9.60 46.28 -0.60
N CYS A 72 8.89 47.36 -0.87
CA CYS A 72 7.55 47.63 -0.36
C CYS A 72 6.55 47.57 -1.52
N ILE A 73 5.49 46.76 -1.36
CA ILE A 73 4.35 46.75 -2.27
C ILE A 73 3.18 47.42 -1.53
N PRO A 74 2.82 48.67 -1.90
CA PRO A 74 1.68 49.37 -1.34
C PRO A 74 0.36 48.65 -1.63
N PHE A 75 -0.61 48.77 -0.72
CA PHE A 75 -1.93 48.15 -0.92
C PHE A 75 -2.69 48.69 -2.14
N SER A 76 -2.34 49.88 -2.63
CA SER A 76 -2.89 50.44 -3.88
C SER A 76 -2.46 49.66 -5.12
N LEU A 77 -1.30 49.00 -5.09
CA LEU A 77 -0.74 48.22 -6.21
C LEU A 77 -1.06 46.72 -6.14
N MET A 78 -1.98 46.33 -5.26
CA MET A 78 -2.41 44.92 -5.12
C MET A 78 -3.40 44.47 -6.21
N TYR A 79 -3.76 45.34 -7.16
CA TYR A 79 -4.65 44.95 -8.26
C TYR A 79 -3.95 43.91 -9.16
N GLY A 80 -4.55 42.73 -9.30
CA GLY A 80 -3.96 41.62 -10.07
C GLY A 80 -2.89 40.81 -9.31
N VAL A 81 -2.60 41.14 -8.05
CA VAL A 81 -1.65 40.41 -7.20
C VAL A 81 -2.40 39.40 -6.34
N SER A 82 -2.02 38.13 -6.41
CA SER A 82 -2.55 37.06 -5.56
C SER A 82 -1.66 36.85 -4.33
N ILE A 83 -2.30 36.58 -3.19
CA ILE A 83 -1.62 36.28 -1.93
C ILE A 83 -1.61 34.77 -1.75
N ARG A 84 -0.43 34.19 -1.52
CA ARG A 84 -0.27 32.78 -1.18
C ARG A 84 0.29 32.66 0.23
N ILE A 85 -0.39 31.88 1.06
CA ILE A 85 0.06 31.55 2.42
C ILE A 85 0.47 30.09 2.42
N GLU A 86 1.73 29.81 2.75
CA GLU A 86 2.25 28.45 2.88
C GLU A 86 2.42 28.11 4.35
N HIS A 87 1.79 27.01 4.78
CA HIS A 87 1.93 26.48 6.12
C HIS A 87 2.77 25.21 6.08
N TYR A 88 3.96 25.29 6.67
CA TYR A 88 4.85 24.15 6.84
C TYR A 88 4.50 23.47 8.15
N TYR A 89 3.88 22.30 8.08
CA TYR A 89 3.44 21.52 9.23
C TYR A 89 4.04 20.12 9.18
N GLY A 90 5.02 19.86 10.06
CA GLY A 90 5.83 18.66 10.04
C GLY A 90 6.52 18.48 8.67
N LEU A 91 6.38 17.28 8.11
CA LEU A 91 6.96 16.90 6.81
C LEU A 91 6.08 17.31 5.61
N TYR A 92 4.96 17.98 5.85
CA TYR A 92 3.98 18.35 4.82
C TYR A 92 3.88 19.87 4.69
N SER A 93 3.43 20.32 3.53
CA SER A 93 3.26 21.74 3.21
C SER A 93 1.85 21.92 2.69
N HIS A 94 1.17 22.95 3.20
CA HIS A 94 -0.19 23.31 2.81
C HIS A 94 -0.16 24.69 2.19
N VAL A 95 -0.82 24.87 1.05
CA VAL A 95 -0.81 26.11 0.29
C VAL A 95 -2.23 26.66 0.26
N TYR A 96 -2.40 27.90 0.71
CA TYR A 96 -3.68 28.60 0.74
C TYR A 96 -3.67 29.79 -0.21
N ASN A 97 -4.71 29.91 -1.03
CA ASN A 97 -4.89 30.99 -1.98
C ASN A 97 -5.68 32.12 -1.32
N GLY A 98 -4.97 32.96 -0.59
CA GLY A 98 -5.50 34.13 0.09
C GLY A 98 -5.96 33.87 1.52
N LEU A 99 -6.42 34.94 2.16
CA LEU A 99 -6.69 34.95 3.59
C LEU A 99 -7.94 34.16 3.99
N PHE A 100 -8.99 34.20 3.16
CA PHE A 100 -10.24 33.49 3.45
C PHE A 100 -10.07 31.98 3.39
N ASP A 101 -9.33 31.50 2.39
CA ASP A 101 -8.96 30.09 2.23
C ASP A 101 -8.17 29.59 3.45
N TYR A 102 -7.16 30.35 3.87
CA TYR A 102 -6.42 30.09 5.11
C TYR A 102 -7.34 30.02 6.34
N LEU A 103 -8.22 31.01 6.55
CA LEU A 103 -9.10 31.05 7.71
C LEU A 103 -10.03 29.84 7.77
N TRP A 104 -10.60 29.45 6.63
CA TRP A 104 -11.46 28.27 6.54
C TRP A 104 -10.70 26.99 6.91
N HIS A 105 -9.50 26.79 6.34
CA HIS A 105 -8.69 25.60 6.59
C HIS A 105 -8.11 25.54 8.01
N GLU A 106 -7.71 26.66 8.58
CA GLU A 106 -7.18 26.73 9.94
C GLU A 106 -8.30 26.56 10.99
N TRP A 107 -9.47 27.16 10.76
CA TRP A 107 -10.62 27.03 11.67
C TRP A 107 -11.17 25.60 11.70
N THR A 108 -11.29 24.97 10.55
CA THR A 108 -11.76 23.58 10.43
C THR A 108 -10.70 22.55 10.85
N GLY A 109 -9.43 22.94 10.94
CA GLY A 109 -8.32 22.04 11.22
C GLY A 109 -8.07 20.99 10.12
N LEU A 110 -8.61 21.21 8.91
CA LEU A 110 -8.54 20.26 7.79
C LEU A 110 -7.10 19.87 7.42
N TYR A 111 -6.14 20.79 7.58
CA TYR A 111 -4.73 20.51 7.32
C TYR A 111 -4.19 19.36 8.18
N LYS A 112 -4.66 19.22 9.44
CA LYS A 112 -4.27 18.11 10.33
C LYS A 112 -4.79 16.78 9.80
N ALA A 113 -6.05 16.77 9.36
CA ALA A 113 -6.65 15.58 8.76
C ALA A 113 -5.92 15.20 7.46
N GLN A 114 -5.66 16.15 6.56
CA GLN A 114 -4.90 15.90 5.33
C GLN A 114 -3.49 15.35 5.62
N THR A 115 -2.79 15.95 6.59
CA THR A 115 -1.46 15.49 7.04
C THR A 115 -1.53 14.06 7.61
N PHE A 116 -2.56 13.77 8.42
CA PHE A 116 -2.79 12.45 8.97
C PHE A 116 -3.08 11.42 7.87
N PHE A 117 -3.99 11.72 6.93
CA PHE A 117 -4.29 10.83 5.81
C PHE A 117 -3.08 10.57 4.92
N ALA A 118 -2.30 11.60 4.60
CA ALA A 118 -1.08 11.46 3.81
C ALA A 118 -0.05 10.58 4.53
N SER A 119 0.13 10.77 5.84
CA SER A 119 1.02 9.95 6.67
C SER A 119 0.51 8.52 6.80
N ALA A 120 -0.78 8.34 7.07
CA ALA A 120 -1.46 7.06 7.20
C ALA A 120 -1.31 6.21 5.93
N LYS A 121 -1.50 6.81 4.75
CA LYS A 121 -1.36 6.14 3.46
C LYS A 121 0.02 5.48 3.25
N LEU A 122 1.08 6.08 3.80
CA LEU A 122 2.44 5.55 3.69
C LEU A 122 2.80 4.62 4.85
N HIS A 123 2.43 4.99 6.08
CA HIS A 123 2.85 4.28 7.29
C HIS A 123 2.01 3.04 7.58
N ILE A 124 0.69 3.08 7.36
CA ILE A 124 -0.21 1.97 7.68
C ILE A 124 0.13 0.71 6.86
N PRO A 125 0.26 0.77 5.52
CA PRO A 125 0.58 -0.43 4.75
C PRO A 125 1.96 -1.00 5.11
N LYS A 126 2.94 -0.13 5.40
CA LYS A 126 4.27 -0.56 5.83
C LYS A 126 4.23 -1.25 7.19
N TYR A 127 3.49 -0.70 8.14
CA TYR A 127 3.34 -1.27 9.47
C TYR A 127 2.60 -2.62 9.42
N LEU A 128 1.45 -2.68 8.74
CA LEU A 128 0.69 -3.92 8.57
C LEU A 128 1.53 -5.01 7.88
N PHE A 129 2.25 -4.66 6.81
CA PHE A 129 3.11 -5.60 6.11
C PHE A 129 4.27 -6.10 6.99
N ASN A 130 4.81 -5.27 7.89
CA ASN A 130 5.90 -5.66 8.79
C ASN A 130 5.46 -6.54 9.96
N GLN A 131 4.17 -6.56 10.30
CA GLN A 131 3.62 -7.39 11.37
C GLN A 131 3.23 -8.79 10.87
N VAL A 132 2.92 -8.92 9.59
CA VAL A 132 2.59 -10.21 8.99
C VAL A 132 3.87 -10.97 8.71
N ALA A 133 4.01 -12.16 9.29
CA ALA A 133 5.18 -13.00 9.04
C ALA A 133 5.33 -13.28 7.54
N LEU A 134 6.56 -13.12 7.02
CA LEU A 134 6.90 -13.48 5.64
C LEU A 134 6.99 -15.01 5.53
N GLN A 135 5.83 -15.67 5.50
CA GLN A 135 5.74 -17.10 5.28
C GLN A 135 5.92 -17.38 3.80
N LEU A 136 6.92 -18.20 3.49
CA LEU A 136 7.14 -18.68 2.13
C LEU A 136 5.95 -19.55 1.70
N PRO A 137 5.46 -19.38 0.46
CA PRO A 137 4.53 -20.33 -0.12
C PRO A 137 5.11 -21.73 -0.11
N SER A 138 4.25 -22.75 -0.30
CA SER A 138 4.72 -24.12 -0.46
C SER A 138 5.72 -24.23 -1.60
N ARG A 139 6.62 -25.23 -1.54
CA ARG A 139 7.61 -25.50 -2.59
C ARG A 139 6.99 -25.40 -3.98
N MET A 140 5.88 -26.12 -4.20
CA MET A 140 5.26 -26.14 -5.52
C MET A 140 4.64 -24.81 -5.95
N LYS A 141 4.12 -24.01 -5.00
CA LYS A 141 3.67 -22.63 -5.28
C LYS A 141 4.83 -21.71 -5.65
N ILE A 142 6.02 -21.91 -5.09
CA ILE A 142 7.23 -21.21 -5.51
C ILE A 142 7.61 -21.62 -6.93
N LEU A 143 7.57 -22.92 -7.26
CA LEU A 143 7.87 -23.40 -8.62
C LEU A 143 6.90 -22.81 -9.65
N GLU A 144 5.60 -22.79 -9.35
CA GLU A 144 4.56 -22.14 -10.16
C GLU A 144 4.89 -20.67 -10.42
N LYS A 145 5.32 -19.93 -9.39
CA LYS A 145 5.70 -18.51 -9.52
C LYS A 145 6.97 -18.29 -10.33
N ILE A 146 7.93 -19.21 -10.24
CA ILE A 146 9.14 -19.19 -11.07
C ILE A 146 8.75 -19.39 -12.54
N ILE A 147 7.92 -20.40 -12.85
CA ILE A 147 7.44 -20.68 -14.21
C ILE A 147 6.66 -19.50 -14.80
N ASP A 148 5.74 -18.91 -14.02
CA ASP A 148 4.95 -17.74 -14.43
C ASP A 148 5.85 -16.56 -14.83
N ARG A 149 6.83 -16.22 -13.98
CA ARG A 149 7.81 -15.19 -14.27
C ARG A 149 8.66 -15.51 -15.51
N GLN A 150 9.09 -16.76 -15.63
CA GLN A 150 10.02 -17.18 -16.68
C GLN A 150 9.35 -17.37 -18.04
N SER A 151 8.02 -17.53 -18.07
CA SER A 151 7.24 -17.54 -19.32
C SER A 151 7.39 -16.25 -20.12
N VAL A 152 7.63 -15.12 -19.45
CA VAL A 152 7.87 -13.82 -20.10
C VAL A 152 9.30 -13.71 -20.63
N TYR A 153 10.29 -14.26 -19.91
CA TYR A 153 11.71 -14.17 -20.27
C TYR A 153 12.44 -15.52 -20.10
N PRO A 154 12.21 -16.52 -20.98
CA PRO A 154 12.62 -17.91 -20.76
C PRO A 154 14.10 -18.16 -20.51
N GLN A 155 14.96 -17.34 -21.12
CA GLN A 155 16.41 -17.50 -21.07
C GLN A 155 17.09 -16.61 -20.01
N LYS A 156 16.35 -15.75 -19.32
CA LYS A 156 16.93 -14.81 -18.36
C LYS A 156 17.26 -15.55 -17.05
N PRO A 157 18.53 -15.63 -16.61
CA PRO A 157 18.85 -16.16 -15.30
C PRO A 157 18.24 -15.28 -14.19
N PHE A 158 17.89 -15.88 -13.07
CA PHE A 158 17.32 -15.18 -11.92
C PHE A 158 18.00 -15.62 -10.62
N ASP A 159 17.94 -14.77 -9.60
CA ASP A 159 18.42 -15.09 -8.24
C ASP A 159 17.25 -15.22 -7.23
N HIS A 160 17.53 -15.66 -6.02
CA HIS A 160 16.57 -15.69 -4.91
C HIS A 160 15.96 -14.30 -4.63
N LEU A 161 16.72 -13.20 -4.76
CA LEU A 161 16.20 -11.84 -4.58
C LEU A 161 15.16 -11.47 -5.63
N ASP A 162 15.36 -11.94 -6.86
CA ASP A 162 14.40 -11.78 -7.94
C ASP A 162 13.09 -12.45 -7.57
N ILE A 163 13.13 -13.73 -7.21
CA ILE A 163 11.92 -14.49 -6.85
C ILE A 163 11.24 -13.90 -5.63
N MET A 164 11.98 -13.51 -4.60
CA MET A 164 11.45 -12.79 -3.43
C MET A 164 10.68 -11.52 -3.82
N SER A 165 11.24 -10.74 -4.75
CA SER A 165 10.60 -9.52 -5.25
C SER A 165 9.35 -9.79 -6.09
N HIS A 166 9.31 -10.92 -6.80
CA HIS A 166 8.13 -11.34 -7.54
C HIS A 166 7.02 -11.88 -6.62
N VAL A 167 7.37 -12.59 -5.54
CA VAL A 167 6.41 -13.16 -4.58
C VAL A 167 5.83 -12.08 -3.66
N TYR A 168 6.65 -11.16 -3.15
CA TYR A 168 6.25 -10.21 -2.11
C TYR A 168 6.25 -8.73 -2.54
N GLY A 169 6.71 -8.42 -3.76
CA GLY A 169 6.94 -7.04 -4.20
C GLY A 169 8.10 -6.37 -3.47
N LEU A 170 8.49 -5.15 -3.87
CA LEU A 170 9.68 -4.48 -3.32
C LEU A 170 9.61 -4.14 -1.81
N ARG A 171 8.47 -4.32 -1.14
CA ARG A 171 8.31 -4.02 0.29
C ARG A 171 9.12 -4.96 1.19
N TRP A 172 9.37 -6.19 0.74
CA TRP A 172 10.09 -7.21 1.52
C TRP A 172 11.52 -6.79 1.88
N TYR A 173 12.17 -5.92 1.09
CA TYR A 173 13.51 -5.39 1.36
C TYR A 173 13.62 -4.67 2.71
N SER A 174 12.53 -4.07 3.17
CA SER A 174 12.46 -3.34 4.44
C SER A 174 11.86 -4.14 5.60
N HIS A 175 11.50 -5.41 5.36
CA HIS A 175 10.85 -6.26 6.34
C HIS A 175 11.85 -6.74 7.41
N PRO A 176 11.46 -6.84 8.69
CA PRO A 176 12.34 -7.32 9.76
C PRO A 176 12.93 -8.71 9.48
N GLN A 177 12.11 -9.64 8.97
CA GLN A 177 12.50 -11.02 8.66
C GLN A 177 13.22 -11.21 7.31
N ARG A 178 13.57 -10.12 6.60
CA ARG A 178 14.08 -10.18 5.22
C ARG A 178 15.24 -11.17 5.03
N LYS A 179 16.17 -11.24 5.99
CA LYS A 179 17.36 -12.10 5.91
C LYS A 179 17.00 -13.57 6.02
N GLU A 180 16.19 -13.92 7.02
CA GLU A 180 15.74 -15.29 7.25
C GLU A 180 14.91 -15.80 6.07
N THR A 181 13.95 -15.02 5.59
CA THR A 181 13.10 -15.42 4.45
C THR A 181 13.90 -15.55 3.16
N SER A 182 14.87 -14.65 2.91
CA SER A 182 15.78 -14.72 1.76
C SER A 182 16.64 -16.00 1.79
N GLN A 183 17.20 -16.35 2.95
CA GLN A 183 17.96 -17.59 3.12
C GLN A 183 17.09 -18.83 2.90
N LYS A 184 15.86 -18.84 3.45
CA LYS A 184 14.93 -19.94 3.19
C LYS A 184 14.59 -20.06 1.70
N MET A 185 14.37 -18.94 1.00
CA MET A 185 14.15 -18.96 -0.46
C MET A 185 15.34 -19.58 -1.20
N HIS A 186 16.57 -19.24 -0.82
CA HIS A 186 17.78 -19.86 -1.39
C HIS A 186 17.75 -21.39 -1.21
N LEU A 187 17.41 -21.89 -0.03
CA LEU A 187 17.27 -23.34 0.21
C LEU A 187 16.19 -23.99 -0.66
N TYR A 188 15.07 -23.29 -0.92
CA TYR A 188 14.07 -23.78 -1.87
C TYR A 188 14.63 -23.88 -3.29
N LEU A 189 15.37 -22.86 -3.76
CA LEU A 189 15.99 -22.88 -5.08
C LEU A 189 17.03 -24.00 -5.20
N ASP A 190 17.86 -24.19 -4.18
CA ASP A 190 18.81 -25.32 -4.14
C ASP A 190 18.09 -26.66 -4.15
N SER A 191 16.93 -26.78 -3.49
CA SER A 191 16.11 -27.98 -3.53
C SER A 191 15.59 -28.29 -4.93
N PHE A 192 15.29 -27.29 -5.75
CA PHE A 192 14.89 -27.50 -7.15
C PHE A 192 16.07 -27.81 -8.06
N VAL A 193 17.27 -27.32 -7.73
CA VAL A 193 18.48 -27.74 -8.43
C VAL A 193 18.76 -29.22 -8.14
N ALA A 194 18.62 -29.64 -6.88
CA ALA A 194 18.86 -31.03 -6.47
C ALA A 194 17.91 -32.03 -7.16
N SER A 195 16.63 -31.67 -7.34
CA SER A 195 15.67 -32.51 -8.08
C SER A 195 15.63 -32.22 -9.58
N GLY A 196 16.38 -31.24 -10.08
CA GLY A 196 16.62 -30.99 -11.50
C GLY A 196 15.57 -30.14 -12.21
N GLU A 197 14.63 -29.52 -11.51
CA GLU A 197 13.71 -28.52 -12.08
C GLU A 197 14.45 -27.23 -12.44
N LEU A 198 15.49 -26.88 -11.68
CA LEU A 198 16.37 -25.74 -11.95
C LEU A 198 17.81 -26.17 -12.24
N LYS A 199 18.57 -25.30 -12.91
CA LYS A 199 20.01 -25.42 -13.12
C LYS A 199 20.72 -24.21 -12.53
N ALA A 200 21.80 -24.46 -11.78
CA ALA A 200 22.67 -23.41 -11.27
C ALA A 200 23.64 -22.91 -12.36
N CYS A 201 23.71 -21.59 -12.54
CA CYS A 201 24.50 -20.90 -13.55
C CYS A 201 25.21 -19.69 -12.92
N ARG A 202 26.49 -19.83 -12.53
CA ARG A 202 27.35 -18.74 -12.01
C ARG A 202 26.69 -17.92 -10.88
N GLY A 203 26.06 -18.59 -9.91
CA GLY A 203 25.37 -17.93 -8.79
C GLY A 203 23.94 -17.49 -9.07
N ASN A 204 23.42 -17.74 -10.28
CA ASN A 204 22.01 -17.59 -10.63
C ASN A 204 21.38 -18.96 -10.93
N TYR A 205 20.07 -18.96 -11.14
CA TYR A 205 19.27 -20.13 -11.49
C TYR A 205 18.63 -19.95 -12.87
N GLN A 206 18.43 -21.06 -13.56
CA GLN A 206 17.71 -21.14 -14.81
C GLN A 206 16.71 -22.29 -14.79
N ILE A 207 15.53 -22.09 -15.36
CA ILE A 207 14.50 -23.12 -15.45
C ILE A 207 14.90 -24.23 -16.43
N THR A 208 14.47 -25.46 -16.17
CA THR A 208 14.60 -26.58 -17.10
C THR A 208 13.21 -27.09 -17.53
N GLY A 209 13.15 -27.92 -18.57
CA GLY A 209 11.90 -28.57 -18.98
C GLY A 209 11.29 -29.46 -17.89
N LYS A 210 12.10 -29.98 -16.96
CA LYS A 210 11.62 -30.80 -15.83
C LYS A 210 10.71 -30.00 -14.89
N ALA A 211 10.94 -28.69 -14.74
CA ALA A 211 10.08 -27.84 -13.91
C ALA A 211 8.61 -27.85 -14.37
N ILE A 212 8.39 -27.80 -15.69
CA ILE A 212 7.05 -27.82 -16.28
C ILE A 212 6.38 -29.16 -16.02
N ALA A 213 7.08 -30.26 -16.34
CA ALA A 213 6.57 -31.61 -16.10
C ALA A 213 6.26 -31.87 -14.61
N THR A 214 7.11 -31.38 -13.69
CA THR A 214 6.88 -31.49 -12.25
C THR A 214 5.64 -30.69 -11.82
N LEU A 215 5.42 -29.49 -12.36
CA LEU A 215 4.24 -28.70 -12.03
C LEU A 215 2.95 -29.36 -12.56
N GLU A 216 2.97 -29.86 -13.80
CA GLU A 216 1.83 -30.57 -14.40
C GLU A 216 1.47 -31.83 -13.60
N GLN A 217 2.48 -32.65 -13.27
CA GLN A 217 2.28 -33.85 -12.46
C GLN A 217 1.65 -33.51 -11.10
N TYR A 218 2.15 -32.47 -10.43
CA TYR A 218 1.56 -32.00 -9.18
C TYR A 218 0.10 -31.55 -9.35
N GLN A 219 -0.22 -30.82 -10.41
CA GLN A 219 -1.60 -30.38 -10.66
C GLN A 219 -2.55 -31.56 -10.88
N ILE A 220 -2.10 -32.59 -11.60
CA ILE A 220 -2.84 -33.84 -11.80
C ILE A 220 -3.07 -34.55 -10.46
N GLU A 221 -2.03 -34.67 -9.62
CA GLU A 221 -2.13 -35.29 -8.30
C GLU A 221 -3.08 -34.53 -7.37
N VAL A 222 -3.03 -33.20 -7.36
CA VAL A 222 -3.96 -32.36 -6.59
C VAL A 222 -5.40 -32.53 -7.08
N ALA A 223 -5.61 -32.58 -8.41
CA ALA A 223 -6.93 -32.82 -8.99
C ALA A 223 -7.47 -34.21 -8.62
N ARG A 224 -6.63 -35.24 -8.68
CA ARG A 224 -6.97 -36.61 -8.29
C ARG A 224 -7.31 -36.69 -6.80
N ALA A 225 -6.45 -36.17 -5.91
CA ALA A 225 -6.70 -36.17 -4.48
C ALA A 225 -8.01 -35.44 -4.11
N LYS A 226 -8.32 -34.34 -4.81
CA LYS A 226 -9.59 -33.64 -4.65
C LYS A 226 -10.77 -34.50 -5.10
N SER A 227 -10.66 -35.19 -6.23
CA SER A 227 -11.68 -36.13 -6.71
C SER A 227 -11.90 -37.28 -5.72
N ASP A 228 -10.82 -37.93 -5.27
CA ASP A 228 -10.87 -39.04 -4.33
C ASP A 228 -11.51 -38.62 -3.00
N SER A 229 -11.18 -37.43 -2.50
CA SER A 229 -11.80 -36.89 -1.28
C SER A 229 -13.30 -36.66 -1.41
N ARG A 230 -13.80 -36.31 -2.60
CA ARG A 230 -15.24 -36.17 -2.86
C ARG A 230 -15.91 -37.53 -2.90
N SER A 231 -15.33 -38.48 -3.63
CA SER A 231 -15.83 -39.86 -3.71
C SER A 231 -15.87 -40.53 -2.33
N GLN A 232 -14.83 -40.37 -1.52
CA GLN A 232 -14.79 -40.90 -0.15
C GLN A 232 -15.88 -40.29 0.75
N LYS A 233 -16.13 -38.98 0.65
CA LYS A 233 -17.26 -38.35 1.37
C LYS A 233 -18.60 -38.94 0.95
N SER A 234 -18.81 -39.16 -0.35
CA SER A 234 -20.02 -39.81 -0.85
C SER A 234 -20.16 -41.24 -0.30
N ILE A 235 -19.08 -42.01 -0.26
CA ILE A 235 -19.08 -43.35 0.33
C ILE A 235 -19.46 -43.29 1.81
N VAL A 236 -18.85 -42.40 2.60
CA VAL A 236 -19.19 -42.26 4.04
C VAL A 236 -20.67 -41.94 4.24
N ILE A 237 -21.23 -41.03 3.45
CA ILE A 237 -22.66 -40.69 3.51
C ILE A 237 -23.53 -41.91 3.16
N LEU A 238 -23.19 -42.63 2.10
CA LEU A 238 -23.90 -43.85 1.70
C LEU A 238 -23.81 -44.93 2.79
N THR A 239 -22.66 -45.11 3.42
CA THR A 239 -22.49 -46.06 4.52
C THR A 239 -23.34 -45.68 5.73
N ILE A 240 -23.42 -44.40 6.10
CA ILE A 240 -24.29 -43.94 7.20
C ILE A 240 -25.76 -44.26 6.88
N ILE A 241 -26.21 -43.97 5.65
CA ILE A 241 -27.57 -44.28 5.20
C ILE A 241 -27.84 -45.79 5.30
N LEU A 242 -26.89 -46.61 4.84
CA LEU A 242 -27.03 -48.07 4.86
C LEU A 242 -27.09 -48.61 6.29
N VAL A 243 -26.23 -48.11 7.20
CA VAL A 243 -26.28 -48.46 8.63
C VAL A 243 -27.65 -48.16 9.23
N VAL A 244 -28.22 -46.99 8.93
CA VAL A 244 -29.58 -46.63 9.38
C VAL A 244 -30.62 -47.63 8.84
N PHE A 245 -30.62 -47.91 7.54
CA PHE A 245 -31.55 -48.90 6.96
C PHE A 245 -31.39 -50.30 7.55
N THR A 246 -30.15 -50.76 7.79
CA THR A 246 -29.91 -52.06 8.43
C THR A 246 -30.39 -52.10 9.88
N ALA A 247 -30.30 -50.99 10.62
CA ALA A 247 -30.82 -50.89 11.97
C ALA A 247 -32.37 -50.96 12.00
N PHE A 248 -33.04 -50.34 11.01
CA PHE A 248 -34.48 -50.52 10.79
C PHE A 248 -34.83 -51.97 10.44
N GLN A 249 -34.11 -52.60 9.52
CA GLN A 249 -34.36 -53.98 9.08
C GLN A 249 -34.16 -55.00 10.20
N ALA A 250 -33.16 -54.78 11.06
CA ALA A 250 -32.85 -55.64 12.20
C ALA A 250 -33.80 -55.42 13.39
N ASN A 251 -34.83 -54.57 13.27
CA ASN A 251 -35.73 -54.14 14.35
C ASN A 251 -34.99 -53.57 15.58
N LEU A 252 -33.78 -53.03 15.39
CA LEU A 252 -33.04 -52.35 16.47
C LEU A 252 -33.61 -50.95 16.74
N ILE A 253 -34.34 -50.40 15.76
CA ILE A 253 -35.04 -49.12 15.84
C ILE A 253 -36.48 -49.36 15.38
N GLU A 254 -37.43 -49.32 16.32
CA GLU A 254 -38.86 -49.42 16.01
C GLU A 254 -39.44 -48.02 15.78
N THR A 255 -40.01 -47.78 14.59
CA THR A 255 -40.78 -46.56 14.31
C THR A 255 -42.24 -46.91 14.07
N SER A 256 -43.14 -46.18 14.74
CA SER A 256 -44.60 -46.30 14.56
C SER A 256 -45.10 -45.92 13.15
N TYR A 257 -44.25 -45.34 12.29
CA TYR A 257 -44.60 -44.93 10.94
C TYR A 257 -44.09 -45.94 9.91
N LYS A 258 -45.01 -46.55 9.15
CA LYS A 258 -44.67 -47.34 7.95
C LYS A 258 -44.29 -46.39 6.81
N LEU A 259 -43.00 -46.30 6.47
CA LEU A 259 -42.53 -45.55 5.31
C LEU A 259 -42.99 -46.28 4.03
N ASN A 260 -43.88 -45.64 3.26
CA ASN A 260 -44.26 -46.12 1.93
C ASN A 260 -43.17 -45.70 0.92
N ILE A 261 -42.38 -46.68 0.47
CA ILE A 261 -41.19 -46.49 -0.38
C ILE A 261 -41.59 -46.23 -1.84
N ASP A 262 -42.81 -46.58 -2.24
CA ASP A 262 -43.30 -46.44 -3.63
C ASP A 262 -43.24 -44.98 -4.10
N ARG A 263 -43.53 -44.04 -3.19
CA ARG A 263 -43.54 -42.60 -3.48
C ARG A 263 -42.14 -42.00 -3.69
N VAL A 264 -41.12 -42.62 -3.10
CA VAL A 264 -39.71 -42.19 -3.25
C VAL A 264 -39.13 -42.77 -4.54
N ILE A 265 -39.51 -44.00 -4.89
CA ILE A 265 -39.10 -44.67 -6.14
C ILE A 265 -39.71 -43.95 -7.36
N GLU A 266 -40.99 -43.54 -7.30
CA GLU A 266 -41.61 -42.72 -8.34
C GLU A 266 -40.92 -41.37 -8.57
N TRP A 267 -40.33 -40.77 -7.54
CA TRP A 267 -39.61 -39.50 -7.64
C TRP A 267 -38.19 -39.65 -8.19
N LEU A 268 -37.52 -40.77 -7.92
CA LEU A 268 -36.15 -41.06 -8.40
C LEU A 268 -36.09 -41.53 -9.86
N LEU A 269 -37.18 -42.11 -10.38
CA LEU A 269 -37.27 -42.64 -11.75
C LEU A 269 -37.82 -41.63 -12.78
N LYS A 270 -38.04 -40.38 -12.40
CA LYS A 270 -38.56 -39.30 -13.25
C LYS A 270 -37.50 -38.22 -13.49
#